data_AF-A0A7S2QSB8-F1
#
_entry.id   AF-A0A7S2QSB8-F1
#
_cell.length_a   1.000
_cell.length_b   1.000
_cell.length_c   1.000
_cell.angle_alpha   90.00
_cell.angle_beta   90.00
_cell.angle_gamma   90.00
#
_symmetry.space_group_name_H-M   'P 1'
#
loop_
_entity.id
_entity.type
_entity.pdbx_description
1 polymer ?
#
loop_
_entity_poly.entity_id
_entity_poly.type
_entity_poly.pdbx_seq_one_letter_code
_entity_poly.pdbx_strand_id
1 'polypeptide(L)'
;AAQAGGDVPYAFARNLAAGTMCGCVVVMSFNPLDCLRIRWQVCKDDGKSFWEFSGKILRREGLWRGLWRPGLIANGAAASVSVGTRMGVYPFLRDGILEKLKHKNKHPSVMFVAGLLPGMF
;
A
#
# COMPACT_ATOMS: atom_id res chain seq x y z
N ALA A 1 -25.05 -7.59 16.26
CA ALA A 1 -24.19 -8.65 16.83
C ALA A 1 -22.79 -8.04 16.96
N ALA A 2 -22.50 -7.26 18.00
CA ALA A 2 -22.23 -7.72 19.37
C ALA A 2 -21.06 -8.72 19.39
N GLN A 3 -19.84 -8.20 19.26
CA GLN A 3 -18.63 -8.93 19.65
C GLN A 3 -17.81 -8.00 20.55
N ALA A 4 -17.86 -8.34 21.82
CA ALA A 4 -17.57 -7.50 22.96
C ALA A 4 -16.09 -7.57 23.34
N GLY A 5 -15.45 -6.41 23.52
CA GLY A 5 -14.49 -6.09 24.58
C GLY A 5 -13.14 -6.82 24.68
N GLY A 6 -13.03 -8.12 24.37
CA GLY A 6 -11.81 -8.93 24.50
C GLY A 6 -11.14 -9.32 23.18
N ASP A 7 -11.91 -9.36 22.08
CA ASP A 7 -11.44 -9.85 20.76
C ASP A 7 -10.80 -8.76 19.88
N VAL A 8 -11.01 -7.49 20.24
CA VAL A 8 -10.60 -6.31 19.46
C VAL A 8 -9.08 -6.22 19.26
N PRO A 9 -8.23 -6.37 20.31
CA PRO A 9 -6.78 -6.35 20.12
C PRO A 9 -6.26 -7.54 19.29
N TYR A 10 -6.87 -8.72 19.41
CA TYR A 10 -6.48 -9.90 18.62
C TYR A 10 -6.87 -9.77 17.16
N ALA A 11 -8.08 -9.28 16.87
CA ALA A 11 -8.54 -8.99 15.52
C ALA A 11 -7.68 -7.93 14.83
N PHE A 12 -7.25 -6.90 15.57
CA PHE A 12 -6.33 -5.87 15.09
C PHE A 12 -4.95 -6.41 14.74
N ALA A 13 -4.31 -7.13 15.66
CA ALA A 13 -3.00 -7.71 15.42
C ALA A 13 -3.03 -8.67 14.22
N ARG A 14 -4.09 -9.49 14.11
CA ARG A 14 -4.29 -10.40 12.97
C ARG A 14 -4.44 -9.64 11.65
N ASN A 15 -5.29 -8.61 11.59
CA ASN A 15 -5.53 -7.84 10.37
C ASN A 15 -4.30 -7.03 9.97
N LEU A 16 -3.56 -6.50 10.94
CA LEU A 16 -2.31 -5.78 10.71
C LEU A 16 -1.23 -6.72 10.15
N ALA A 17 -1.07 -7.92 10.72
CA ALA A 17 -0.13 -8.94 10.24
C ALA A 17 -0.51 -9.46 8.84
N ALA A 18 -1.80 -9.72 8.59
CA ALA A 18 -2.29 -10.12 7.28
C ALA A 18 -2.10 -9.01 6.24
N GLY A 19 -2.31 -7.75 6.62
CA GLY A 19 -2.11 -6.59 5.75
C GLY A 19 -0.64 -6.36 5.39
N THR A 20 0.27 -6.47 6.37
CA THR A 20 1.73 -6.36 6.12
C THR A 20 2.22 -7.47 5.20
N MET A 21 1.80 -8.72 5.43
CA MET A 21 2.16 -9.84 4.56
C MET A 21 1.62 -9.68 3.13
N CYS A 22 0.37 -9.25 2.99
CA CYS A 22 -0.23 -8.94 1.69
C CYS A 22 0.56 -7.85 0.96
N GLY A 23 0.91 -6.76 1.66
CA GLY A 23 1.72 -5.67 1.11
C GLY A 23 3.07 -6.15 0.60
N CYS A 24 3.77 -7.00 1.36
CA CYS A 24 5.05 -7.58 0.95
C CYS A 24 4.93 -8.44 -0.32
N VAL A 25 3.91 -9.30 -0.41
CA VAL A 25 3.70 -10.18 -1.57
C VAL A 25 3.37 -9.39 -2.83
N VAL A 26 2.54 -8.35 -2.70
CA VAL A 26 2.21 -7.44 -3.81
C VAL A 26 3.48 -6.76 -4.32
N VAL A 27 4.28 -6.16 -3.43
CA VAL A 27 5.54 -5.53 -3.86
C VAL A 27 6.48 -6.54 -4.48
N MET A 28 6.64 -7.74 -3.91
CA MET A 28 7.53 -8.76 -4.47
C MET A 28 7.15 -9.19 -5.89
N SER A 29 5.85 -9.14 -6.22
CA SER A 29 5.32 -9.49 -7.54
C SER A 29 5.43 -8.33 -8.54
N PHE A 30 5.20 -7.09 -8.10
CA PHE A 30 5.11 -5.92 -8.98
C PHE A 30 6.36 -5.02 -8.99
N ASN A 31 7.36 -5.27 -8.13
CA ASN A 31 8.58 -4.45 -8.03
C ASN A 31 9.31 -4.27 -9.38
N PRO A 32 9.42 -5.28 -10.28
CA PRO A 32 10.03 -5.08 -11.59
C PRO A 32 9.31 -4.03 -12.45
N LEU A 33 7.97 -4.04 -12.42
CA LEU A 33 7.15 -3.12 -13.18
C LEU A 33 7.23 -1.70 -12.59
N ASP A 34 7.21 -1.59 -11.26
CA ASP A 34 7.33 -0.31 -10.55
C ASP A 34 8.69 0.34 -10.79
N CYS A 35 9.77 -0.43 -10.69
CA CYS A 35 11.13 0.04 -10.99
C CYS A 35 11.26 0.53 -12.43
N LEU A 36 10.67 -0.19 -13.39
CA LEU A 36 10.68 0.20 -14.80
C LEU A 36 9.91 1.50 -15.04
N ARG A 37 8.72 1.64 -14.43
CA ARG A 37 7.89 2.85 -14.49
C ARG A 37 8.62 4.06 -13.90
N ILE A 38 9.21 3.93 -12.71
CA ILE A 38 9.92 5.04 -12.05
C ILE A 38 11.12 5.48 -12.88
N ARG A 39 11.92 4.52 -13.38
CA ARG A 39 13.05 4.84 -14.26
C ARG A 39 12.60 5.52 -15.55
N TRP A 40 11.50 5.08 -16.14
CA TRP A 40 10.91 5.73 -17.31
C TRP A 40 10.47 7.18 -17.03
N GLN A 41 9.83 7.44 -15.89
CA GLN A 41 9.38 8.78 -15.48
C GLN A 41 10.53 9.74 -15.16
N VAL A 42 11.65 9.21 -14.63
CA VAL A 42 12.83 10.01 -14.27
C VAL A 42 13.74 10.24 -15.49
N CYS A 43 13.78 9.32 -16.45
CA CYS A 43 14.43 9.51 -17.74
C CYS A 43 13.68 10.57 -18.55
N LYS A 44 14.04 11.84 -18.33
CA LYS A 44 13.72 12.91 -19.25
C LYS A 44 14.45 12.64 -20.55
N ASP A 45 13.68 12.40 -21.61
CA ASP A 45 14.10 12.60 -23.01
C ASP A 45 14.86 11.45 -23.69
N ASP A 46 14.28 10.25 -23.76
CA ASP A 46 14.82 9.16 -24.59
C ASP A 46 14.09 8.97 -25.93
N GLY A 47 12.96 9.67 -26.17
CA GLY A 47 12.16 9.63 -27.42
C GLY A 47 11.67 8.24 -27.87
N LYS A 48 11.99 7.19 -27.10
CA LYS A 48 11.79 5.79 -27.42
C LYS A 48 10.44 5.30 -26.94
N SER A 49 10.01 4.15 -27.45
CA SER A 49 8.84 3.49 -26.88
C SER A 49 9.18 2.84 -25.53
N PHE A 50 8.21 2.75 -24.61
CA PHE A 50 8.37 2.07 -23.32
C PHE A 50 8.99 0.67 -23.46
N TRP A 51 8.59 -0.07 -24.51
CA TRP A 51 9.10 -1.40 -24.81
C TRP A 51 10.60 -1.43 -25.18
N GLU A 52 11.07 -0.43 -25.94
CA GLU A 52 12.47 -0.33 -26.35
C GLU A 52 13.37 -0.01 -25.16
N PHE A 53 12.92 0.86 -24.27
CA PHE A 53 13.59 1.17 -23.02
C PHE A 53 13.67 -0.04 -22.10
N SER A 54 12.56 -0.77 -21.96
CA SER A 54 12.49 -2.01 -21.18
C SER A 54 13.46 -3.07 -21.70
N GLY A 55 13.49 -3.29 -23.01
CA GLY A 55 14.41 -4.22 -23.66
C GLY A 55 15.88 -3.82 -23.48
N LYS A 56 16.19 -2.53 -23.54
CA LYS A 56 17.55 -1.99 -23.31
C LYS A 56 18.03 -2.22 -21.87
N ILE A 57 17.17 -1.99 -20.88
CA ILE A 57 17.48 -2.26 -19.46
C ILE A 57 17.68 -3.76 -19.24
N LEU A 58 16.77 -4.58 -19.77
CA LEU A 58 16.84 -6.03 -19.60
C LEU A 58 18.13 -6.61 -20.20
N ARG A 59 18.57 -6.09 -21.35
CA ARG A 59 19.82 -6.52 -22.01
C ARG A 59 21.09 -6.00 -21.35
N ARG A 60 21.05 -4.85 -20.66
CA ARG A 60 22.23 -4.26 -19.98
C ARG A 60 22.41 -4.73 -18.55
N GLU A 61 21.35 -4.78 -17.75
CA GLU A 61 21.40 -5.02 -16.31
C GLU A 61 20.77 -6.36 -15.89
N GLY A 62 19.94 -6.97 -16.76
CA GLY A 62 19.20 -8.19 -16.48
C GLY A 62 17.96 -7.97 -15.59
N LEU A 63 17.05 -8.95 -15.61
CA LEU A 63 15.76 -8.87 -14.91
C LEU A 63 15.94 -8.81 -13.38
N TRP A 64 16.80 -9.68 -12.85
CA TRP A 64 16.97 -9.82 -11.40
C TRP A 64 17.76 -8.65 -10.79
N ARG A 65 18.90 -8.30 -11.40
CA ARG A 65 19.80 -7.26 -10.88
C ARG A 65 19.33 -5.84 -11.21
N GLY A 66 18.71 -5.64 -12.37
CA GLY A 66 18.26 -4.32 -12.84
C GLY A 66 16.85 -3.91 -12.43
N LEU A 67 15.93 -4.87 -12.25
CA LEU A 67 14.51 -4.58 -12.02
C LEU A 67 13.99 -5.15 -10.68
N TRP A 68 14.40 -6.36 -10.30
CA TRP A 68 13.83 -7.03 -9.12
C TRP A 68 14.50 -6.66 -7.80
N ARG A 69 15.83 -6.55 -7.79
CA ARG A 69 16.63 -6.26 -6.59
C ARG A 69 16.58 -4.78 -6.15
N PRO A 70 16.57 -3.79 -7.05
CA PRO A 70 16.49 -2.38 -6.66
C PRO A 70 15.14 -2.06 -6.02
N GLY A 71 15.15 -1.27 -4.95
CA GLY A 71 13.92 -0.75 -4.33
C GLY A 71 13.06 -1.79 -3.60
N LEU A 72 13.30 -3.09 -3.73
CA LEU A 72 12.43 -4.15 -3.18
C LEU A 72 12.24 -4.03 -1.66
N ILE A 73 13.32 -3.80 -0.92
CA ILE A 73 13.26 -3.70 0.55
C ILE A 73 12.57 -2.38 0.96
N ALA A 74 12.90 -1.27 0.29
CA ALA A 74 12.33 0.03 0.59
C ALA A 74 10.83 0.10 0.26
N ASN A 75 10.45 -0.34 -0.95
CA ASN A 75 9.06 -0.43 -1.39
C ASN A 75 8.28 -1.45 -0.55
N GLY A 76 8.90 -2.59 -0.23
CA GLY A 76 8.29 -3.63 0.59
C GLY A 76 7.97 -3.13 1.99
N ALA A 77 8.93 -2.48 2.66
CA ALA A 77 8.73 -1.89 3.97
C ALA A 77 7.69 -0.77 3.97
N ALA A 78 7.76 0.15 2.99
CA ALA A 78 6.79 1.24 2.89
C ALA A 78 5.37 0.73 2.64
N ALA A 79 5.19 -0.22 1.71
CA ALA A 79 3.90 -0.81 1.41
C ALA A 79 3.36 -1.65 2.57
N SER A 80 4.21 -2.44 3.23
CA SER A 80 3.80 -3.25 4.37
C SER A 80 3.32 -2.38 5.52
N VAL A 81 4.04 -1.30 5.83
CA VAL A 81 3.66 -0.34 6.87
C VAL A 81 2.36 0.37 6.49
N SER A 82 2.22 0.85 5.26
CA SER A 82 1.00 1.54 4.79
C SER A 82 -0.24 0.64 4.83
N VAL A 83 -0.15 -0.58 4.29
CA VAL A 83 -1.29 -1.52 4.23
C VAL A 83 -1.62 -2.09 5.60
N GLY A 84 -0.61 -2.42 6.41
CA GLY A 84 -0.80 -2.89 7.78
C GLY A 84 -1.45 -1.83 8.66
N THR A 85 -1.00 -0.58 8.56
CA THR A 85 -1.60 0.56 9.27
C THR A 85 -3.04 0.77 8.81
N ARG A 86 -3.31 0.71 7.50
CA ARG A 86 -4.69 0.83 6.99
C ARG A 86 -5.60 -0.29 7.49
N MET A 87 -5.17 -1.55 7.48
CA MET A 87 -6.00 -2.68 7.91
C MET A 87 -6.18 -2.78 9.42
N GLY A 88 -5.21 -2.30 10.21
CA GLY A 88 -5.30 -2.26 11.66
C GLY A 88 -6.01 -1.00 12.19
N VAL A 89 -5.52 0.18 11.79
CA VAL A 89 -5.93 1.46 12.40
C VAL A 89 -7.28 1.94 11.86
N TYR A 90 -7.61 1.65 10.59
CA TYR A 90 -8.88 2.10 10.00
C TYR A 90 -10.11 1.51 10.71
N PRO A 91 -10.22 0.20 11.00
CA PRO A 91 -11.36 -0.32 11.77
C PRO A 91 -11.48 0.31 13.15
N PHE A 92 -10.35 0.48 13.85
CA PHE A 92 -10.34 1.08 15.20
C PHE A 92 -10.82 2.54 15.21
N LEU A 93 -10.30 3.37 14.31
CA LEU A 93 -10.75 4.76 14.20
C LEU A 93 -12.17 4.87 13.65
N ARG A 94 -12.52 4.06 12.64
CA ARG A 94 -13.86 4.04 12.05
C ARG A 94 -14.91 3.68 13.09
N ASP A 95 -14.67 2.64 13.87
CA ASP A 95 -15.64 2.17 14.88
C ASP A 95 -15.74 3.16 16.04
N GLY A 96 -14.63 3.74 16.50
CA GLY A 96 -14.65 4.80 17.53
C GLY A 96 -15.33 6.10 17.10
N ILE A 97 -15.21 6.48 15.82
CA ILE A 97 -15.90 7.66 15.25
C ILE A 97 -17.39 7.36 15.01
N LEU A 98 -17.73 6.18 14.50
CA LEU A 98 -19.14 5.74 14.31
C LEU A 98 -19.91 5.65 15.63
N GLU A 99 -19.24 5.20 16.69
CA GLU A 99 -19.83 5.08 18.04
C GLU A 99 -20.12 6.45 18.65
N LYS A 100 -19.22 7.44 18.47
CA LYS A 100 -19.44 8.83 18.93
C LYS A 100 -20.49 9.60 18.13
N LEU A 101 -20.73 9.23 16.87
CA LEU A 101 -21.63 9.99 15.99
C LEU A 101 -23.11 9.55 16.04
N LYS A 102 -23.46 8.41 16.66
CA LYS A 102 -24.86 7.87 16.77
C LYS A 102 -25.69 7.92 15.47
N HIS A 103 -25.07 8.13 14.31
CA HIS A 103 -25.72 8.31 13.02
C HIS A 103 -25.62 7.00 12.23
N LYS A 104 -26.78 6.41 11.96
CA LYS A 104 -26.96 5.14 11.24
C LYS A 104 -26.69 5.24 9.72
N ASN A 105 -26.38 6.43 9.20
CA ASN A 105 -26.27 6.69 7.76
C ASN A 105 -24.82 6.92 7.31
N LYS A 106 -24.37 6.07 6.39
CA LYS A 106 -23.08 6.12 5.68
C LYS A 106 -23.09 7.31 4.70
N HIS A 107 -22.86 8.53 5.17
CA HIS A 107 -22.77 9.69 4.28
C HIS A 107 -21.39 9.75 3.61
N PRO A 108 -21.29 9.85 2.26
CA PRO A 108 -20.03 9.86 1.51
C PRO A 108 -19.04 10.95 1.96
N SER A 109 -19.56 12.10 2.41
CA SER A 109 -18.77 13.23 2.93
C SER A 109 -18.04 12.90 4.23
N VAL A 110 -18.61 12.06 5.10
CA VAL A 110 -17.97 11.66 6.38
C VAL A 110 -16.82 10.69 6.12
N MET A 111 -16.95 9.79 5.13
CA MET A 111 -15.86 8.90 4.71
C MET A 111 -14.72 9.65 4.02
N PHE A 112 -15.04 10.72 3.28
CA PHE A 112 -14.03 11.58 2.66
C PHE A 112 -13.18 12.30 3.72
N VAL A 113 -13.82 12.94 4.71
CA VAL A 113 -13.10 13.64 5.80
C VAL A 113 -12.32 12.66 6.69
N ALA A 114 -12.90 11.50 6.99
CA ALA A 114 -12.21 10.46 7.75
C ALA A 114 -11.04 9.80 6.99
N GLY A 115 -11.01 9.86 5.66
CA GLY A 115 -9.87 9.43 4.84
C GLY A 115 -8.78 10.49 4.72
N LEU A 116 -9.14 11.77 4.85
CA LEU A 116 -8.23 12.92 4.72
C LEU A 116 -7.41 13.15 6.00
N LEU A 117 -8.04 13.03 7.17
CA LEU A 117 -7.38 13.26 8.46
C LEU A 117 -6.17 12.33 8.74
N PRO A 118 -6.20 11.02 8.42
CA PRO A 118 -5.06 10.14 8.60
C PRO A 118 -4.00 10.28 7.49
N GLY A 119 -4.37 10.82 6.33
CA GLY A 119 -3.46 11.00 5.19
C GLY A 119 -2.63 12.30 5.23
N MET A 120 -2.88 13.15 6.23
CA MET A 120 -2.10 14.37 6.49
C MET A 120 -0.82 14.13 7.31
N PHE A 121 -0.61 12.91 7.82
CA PHE A 121 0.58 12.47 8.54
C PHE A 121 1.20 11.26 7.83
#